data_AF-A0A3B8JUT9-F1
#
_entry.id   AF-A0A3B8JUT9-F1
#
_cell.length_a   1.000
_cell.length_b   1.000
_cell.length_c   1.000
_cell.angle_alpha   90.00
_cell.angle_beta   90.00
_cell.angle_gamma   90.00
#
_symmetry.space_group_name_H-M   'P 1'
#
loop_
_entity.id
_entity.type
_entity.pdbx_description
1 polymer ?
#
loop_
_entity_poly.entity_id
_entity_poly.type
_entity_poly.pdbx_seq_one_letter_code
_entity_poly.pdbx_strand_id
1 'polypeptide(L)'
;MVALIEDVKRRLTMQTVEIASSTTAIRSLDWDRDRFDIEFGLQNGTTYNSFLIQGEQTALIDTSHEKFRQLYLDTLTGRIDPTQLDYLIISHTEPDHSGLVKDILALAPQVTVVGSKVAIQFLEDWVHQPFKKQIVKNGDRIDLGNEHVLEFVIAPNLHWPDTIFTYDAKTQILYTCDAFGMHYCDDHTFDEDLDLIEEDFRYYYDCLMGPNARSVLSALKRMSQLPAIATIATGHGPLLHHNVTELTGRYRQWSEEQAKAETTVAVFYLSDYGYSDRLSQAIAHGITKTGVAVEMMDLRSADTQDVKELTSIASGLVIGTPPISGAFAATAHTAISTILAATNPKQSVGVFESGAGDSESVYLLANRFRDLGLTPAFAPILVKETPTDATYQLCEEAGVDLGQWLSRDRTIKQSKSLDNDLEKALGRLSSGLYIVTTHKGNVSSAMVASWVAQASFKPLGITVAVAKDRAIESLLHVGDRFVLNVLEAGNYHKLMKHFLKR
;
A
#
# COMPACT_ATOMS: atom_id res chain seq x y z
N MET A 1 10.41 37.12 7.84
CA MET A 1 11.30 36.21 8.58
C MET A 1 11.32 34.93 7.77
N VAL A 2 12.34 34.78 6.91
CA VAL A 2 12.48 33.61 6.04
C VAL A 2 12.89 32.46 6.95
N ALA A 3 12.03 31.46 7.09
CA ALA A 3 12.40 30.23 7.77
C ALA A 3 13.55 29.61 6.97
N LEU A 4 14.74 29.58 7.58
CA LEU A 4 15.85 28.77 7.11
C LEU A 4 15.35 27.32 7.20
N ILE A 5 15.06 26.72 6.05
CA ILE A 5 14.89 25.28 5.94
C ILE A 5 16.28 24.71 6.27
N GLU A 6 16.42 24.11 7.45
CA GLU A 6 17.61 23.32 7.75
C GLU A 6 17.72 22.24 6.67
N ASP A 7 18.87 22.15 6.00
CA ASP A 7 19.21 21.04 5.12
C ASP A 7 19.19 19.76 5.97
N VAL A 8 18.05 19.06 5.98
CA VAL A 8 17.94 17.74 6.60
C VAL A 8 18.85 16.82 5.79
N LYS A 9 20.04 16.57 6.33
CA LYS A 9 21.05 15.71 5.71
C LYS A 9 20.56 14.27 5.76
N ARG A 10 19.82 13.85 4.73
CA ARG A 10 19.27 12.49 4.60
C ARG A 10 20.37 11.45 4.78
N ARG A 11 20.20 10.52 5.71
CA ARG A 11 21.08 9.35 5.87
C ARG A 11 20.73 8.33 4.80
N LEU A 12 21.38 8.47 3.65
CA LEU A 12 21.28 7.56 2.52
C LEU A 12 22.60 6.79 2.38
N THR A 13 22.54 5.46 2.34
CA THR A 13 23.71 4.60 2.15
C THR A 13 23.44 3.53 1.09
N MET A 14 24.51 3.00 0.50
CA MET A 14 24.43 1.87 -0.43
C MET A 14 25.03 0.63 0.23
N GLN A 15 24.37 -0.51 0.05
CA GLN A 15 24.89 -1.81 0.42
C GLN A 15 24.86 -2.72 -0.80
N THR A 16 25.89 -3.53 -0.96
CA THR A 16 25.96 -4.48 -2.07
C THR A 16 26.42 -5.83 -1.56
N VAL A 17 25.66 -6.87 -1.86
CA VAL A 17 25.85 -8.20 -1.26
C VAL A 17 25.65 -9.26 -2.33
N GLU A 18 26.58 -10.21 -2.42
CA GLU A 18 26.38 -11.41 -3.23
C GLU A 18 25.41 -12.33 -2.49
N ILE A 19 24.22 -12.54 -3.07
CA ILE A 19 23.13 -13.28 -2.42
C ILE A 19 23.00 -14.72 -2.96
N ALA A 20 23.57 -14.99 -4.14
CA ALA A 20 23.72 -16.30 -4.73
C ALA A 20 24.79 -16.27 -5.84
N SER A 21 25.09 -17.44 -6.43
CA SER A 21 26.05 -17.56 -7.54
C SER A 21 25.75 -16.54 -8.65
N SER A 22 26.68 -15.62 -8.90
CA SER A 22 26.57 -14.58 -9.94
C SER A 22 25.34 -13.67 -9.78
N THR A 23 24.83 -13.53 -8.56
CA THR A 23 23.67 -12.68 -8.24
C THR A 23 24.04 -11.73 -7.10
N THR A 24 23.98 -10.43 -7.38
CA THR A 24 24.28 -9.38 -6.41
C THR A 24 23.04 -8.55 -6.13
N ALA A 25 22.67 -8.37 -4.86
CA ALA A 25 21.74 -7.34 -4.43
C ALA A 25 22.46 -5.99 -4.34
N ILE A 26 21.84 -4.94 -4.89
CA ILE A 26 22.21 -3.53 -4.72
C ILE A 26 21.09 -2.87 -3.93
N ARG A 27 21.33 -2.60 -2.65
CA ARG A 27 20.33 -2.06 -1.72
C ARG A 27 20.62 -0.58 -1.48
N SER A 28 19.65 0.27 -1.79
CA SER A 28 19.64 1.69 -1.47
C SER A 28 18.95 1.90 -0.11
N LEU A 29 19.71 2.08 0.96
CA LEU A 29 19.23 2.16 2.34
C LEU A 29 18.86 3.60 2.69
N ASP A 30 17.58 3.84 2.97
CA ASP A 30 17.05 5.11 3.47
C ASP A 30 16.64 4.99 4.94
N TRP A 31 17.52 5.49 5.80
CA TRP A 31 17.37 5.41 7.25
C TRP A 31 16.41 6.45 7.83
N ASP A 32 16.05 7.48 7.06
CA ASP A 32 15.27 8.64 7.53
C ASP A 32 13.97 8.79 6.73
N ARG A 33 13.47 7.73 6.11
CA ARG A 33 12.21 7.78 5.35
C ARG A 33 11.05 8.05 6.33
N ASP A 34 10.68 9.32 6.44
CA ASP A 34 9.53 9.76 7.21
C ASP A 34 8.22 9.67 6.39
N ARG A 35 7.22 9.05 7.02
CA ARG A 35 5.74 9.14 7.04
C ARG A 35 4.88 9.74 5.90
N PHE A 36 5.42 10.24 4.80
CA PHE A 36 4.57 10.90 3.78
C PHE A 36 3.63 9.94 3.05
N ASP A 37 3.86 8.62 3.15
CA ASP A 37 2.97 7.58 2.62
C ASP A 37 2.52 6.67 3.79
N ILE A 38 1.29 6.15 3.72
CA ILE A 38 0.63 5.48 4.87
C ILE A 38 1.42 4.27 5.36
N GLU A 39 2.04 3.55 4.44
CA GLU A 39 2.87 2.37 4.68
C GLU A 39 4.14 2.65 5.50
N PHE A 40 4.59 3.91 5.64
CA PHE A 40 5.75 4.29 6.46
C PHE A 40 5.40 4.65 7.92
N GLY A 41 4.20 4.30 8.39
CA GLY A 41 3.69 4.65 9.72
C GLY A 41 4.59 4.25 10.90
N LEU A 42 5.43 3.23 10.76
CA LEU A 42 6.30 2.70 11.82
C LEU A 42 7.68 3.36 11.89
N GLN A 43 8.06 4.19 10.91
CA GLN A 43 9.29 5.00 10.91
C GLN A 43 10.61 4.22 11.04
N ASN A 44 10.64 2.94 10.63
CA ASN A 44 11.85 2.11 10.65
C ASN A 44 12.73 2.29 9.40
N GLY A 45 12.50 3.34 8.60
CA GLY A 45 13.16 3.54 7.31
C GLY A 45 12.71 2.55 6.24
N THR A 46 13.40 2.52 5.10
CA THR A 46 13.17 1.53 4.05
C THR A 46 14.41 1.29 3.20
N THR A 47 14.37 0.30 2.32
CA THR A 47 15.38 0.07 1.29
C THR A 47 14.74 0.08 -0.10
N TYR A 48 15.50 0.37 -1.15
CA TYR A 48 15.13 0.12 -2.54
C TYR A 48 16.13 -0.87 -3.11
N ASN A 49 15.71 -2.12 -3.24
CA ASN A 49 16.56 -3.23 -3.60
C ASN A 49 16.43 -3.50 -5.11
N SER A 50 17.57 -3.50 -5.81
CA SER A 50 17.67 -4.01 -7.18
C SER A 50 18.67 -5.17 -7.25
N PHE A 51 18.62 -5.93 -8.35
CA PHE A 51 19.38 -7.19 -8.44
C PHE A 51 20.11 -7.32 -9.77
N LEU A 52 21.40 -7.58 -9.69
CA LEU A 52 22.27 -7.80 -10.85
C LEU A 52 22.56 -9.29 -10.99
N ILE A 53 22.21 -9.88 -12.14
CA ILE A 53 22.43 -11.29 -12.47
C ILE A 53 23.39 -11.39 -13.65
N GLN A 54 24.50 -12.10 -13.47
CA GLN A 54 25.60 -12.18 -14.46
C GLN A 54 25.77 -13.61 -14.99
N GLY A 55 25.00 -13.94 -16.03
CA GLY A 55 25.16 -15.17 -16.82
C GLY A 55 26.16 -14.99 -17.97
N GLU A 56 25.89 -15.64 -19.11
CA GLU A 56 26.47 -15.24 -20.40
C GLU A 56 25.91 -13.89 -20.88
N GLN A 57 24.65 -13.62 -20.53
CA GLN A 57 23.98 -12.32 -20.64
C GLN A 57 23.76 -11.74 -19.25
N THR A 58 23.74 -10.40 -19.16
CA THR A 58 23.57 -9.68 -17.90
C THR A 58 22.19 -9.05 -17.80
N ALA A 59 21.52 -9.30 -16.68
CA ALA A 59 20.23 -8.68 -16.36
C ALA A 59 20.33 -7.82 -15.09
N LEU A 60 19.70 -6.65 -15.14
CA LEU A 60 19.40 -5.83 -13.97
C LEU A 60 17.89 -5.90 -13.72
N ILE A 61 17.47 -6.30 -12.52
CA ILE A 61 16.08 -6.31 -12.07
C ILE A 61 15.85 -5.07 -11.22
N ASP A 62 14.89 -4.26 -11.66
CA ASP A 62 14.50 -2.97 -11.11
C ASP A 62 15.65 -1.97 -10.97
N THR A 63 15.32 -0.77 -10.53
CA THR A 63 16.29 0.29 -10.25
C THR A 63 16.08 0.80 -8.82
N SER A 64 16.25 2.09 -8.58
CA SER A 64 16.12 2.67 -7.25
C SER A 64 15.37 4.00 -7.35
N HIS A 65 15.01 4.54 -6.21
CA HIS A 65 14.38 5.84 -6.11
C HIS A 65 15.34 6.96 -6.58
N GLU A 66 14.79 7.98 -7.25
CA GLU A 66 15.54 9.14 -7.75
C GLU A 66 16.48 9.82 -6.72
N LYS A 67 16.14 9.81 -5.43
CA LYS A 67 16.99 10.40 -4.39
C LYS A 67 18.34 9.69 -4.23
N PHE A 68 18.45 8.45 -4.71
CA PHE A 68 19.70 7.68 -4.76
C PHE A 68 20.42 7.80 -6.09
N ARG A 69 19.94 8.58 -7.08
CA ARG A 69 20.46 8.62 -8.45
C ARG A 69 21.98 8.53 -8.53
N GLN A 70 22.70 9.46 -7.90
CA GLN A 70 24.16 9.46 -7.97
C GLN A 70 24.79 8.25 -7.25
N LEU A 71 24.37 7.96 -6.02
CA LEU A 71 24.87 6.85 -5.22
C LEU A 71 24.67 5.50 -5.93
N TYR A 72 23.50 5.30 -6.53
CA TYR A 72 23.12 4.10 -7.24
C TYR A 72 23.92 3.94 -8.54
N LEU A 73 24.01 4.98 -9.37
CA LEU A 73 24.76 4.93 -10.63
C LEU A 73 26.27 4.73 -10.39
N ASP A 74 26.86 5.38 -9.39
CA ASP A 74 28.25 5.15 -8.99
C ASP A 74 28.47 3.71 -8.52
N THR A 75 27.52 3.16 -7.75
CA THR A 75 27.57 1.77 -7.27
C THR A 75 27.47 0.77 -8.42
N LEU A 76 26.55 1.00 -9.36
CA LEU A 76 26.34 0.12 -10.51
C LEU A 76 27.53 0.14 -11.47
N THR A 77 28.00 1.33 -11.86
CA THR A 77 29.13 1.52 -12.78
C THR A 77 30.46 1.05 -12.17
N GLY A 78 30.59 1.07 -10.83
CA GLY A 78 31.72 0.47 -10.13
C GLY A 78 31.73 -1.06 -10.15
N ARG A 79 30.60 -1.71 -10.47
CA ARG A 79 30.47 -3.17 -10.54
C ARG A 79 30.51 -3.74 -11.94
N ILE A 80 29.87 -3.07 -12.88
CA ILE A 80 29.80 -3.50 -14.27
C ILE A 80 29.98 -2.31 -15.20
N ASP A 81 30.44 -2.59 -16.42
CA ASP A 81 30.24 -1.67 -17.53
C ASP A 81 28.76 -1.74 -17.95
N PRO A 82 27.95 -0.66 -17.82
CA PRO A 82 26.54 -0.69 -18.16
C PRO A 82 26.28 -1.04 -19.63
N THR A 83 27.26 -0.87 -20.52
CA THR A 83 27.12 -1.27 -21.94
C THR A 83 27.05 -2.79 -22.12
N GLN A 84 27.35 -3.57 -21.08
CA GLN A 84 27.20 -5.03 -21.04
C GLN A 84 25.82 -5.47 -20.51
N LEU A 85 24.93 -4.54 -20.15
CA LEU A 85 23.55 -4.88 -19.79
C LEU A 85 22.77 -5.31 -21.05
N ASP A 86 22.31 -6.55 -21.04
CA ASP A 86 21.44 -7.12 -22.08
C ASP A 86 19.97 -6.86 -21.75
N TYR A 87 19.61 -7.01 -20.48
CA TYR A 87 18.23 -6.87 -20.00
C TYR A 87 18.11 -5.92 -18.81
N LEU A 88 17.09 -5.06 -18.87
CA LEU A 88 16.58 -4.29 -17.73
C LEU A 88 15.15 -4.78 -17.45
N ILE A 89 14.99 -5.60 -16.44
CA ILE A 89 13.71 -6.19 -16.06
C ILE A 89 13.03 -5.23 -15.08
N ILE A 90 11.84 -4.75 -15.43
CA ILE A 90 11.03 -3.87 -14.58
C ILE A 90 9.87 -4.70 -14.03
N SER A 91 9.98 -5.06 -12.77
CA SER A 91 8.97 -5.80 -12.02
C SER A 91 7.75 -4.93 -11.76
N HIS A 92 7.99 -3.65 -11.50
CA HIS A 92 6.99 -2.66 -11.12
C HIS A 92 7.48 -1.25 -11.46
N THR A 93 6.58 -0.40 -11.94
CA THR A 93 6.87 0.94 -12.48
C THR A 93 6.71 2.07 -11.47
N GLU A 94 6.33 1.82 -10.21
CA GLU A 94 6.29 2.88 -9.20
C GLU A 94 7.69 3.56 -9.09
N PRO A 95 7.77 4.91 -9.01
CA PRO A 95 9.02 5.64 -9.20
C PRO A 95 10.12 5.36 -8.17
N ASP A 96 9.82 4.66 -7.09
CA ASP A 96 10.80 4.27 -6.09
C ASP A 96 11.59 3.01 -6.46
N HIS A 97 11.08 2.20 -7.39
CA HIS A 97 11.77 1.07 -8.03
C HIS A 97 12.18 1.37 -9.47
N SER A 98 11.41 2.19 -10.18
CA SER A 98 11.66 2.51 -11.59
C SER A 98 12.37 3.85 -11.80
N GLY A 99 12.62 4.60 -10.72
CA GLY A 99 13.08 5.99 -10.69
C GLY A 99 14.25 6.33 -11.61
N LEU A 100 15.12 5.36 -11.89
CA LEU A 100 16.36 5.56 -12.65
C LEU A 100 16.36 4.86 -14.01
N VAL A 101 15.23 4.35 -14.50
CA VAL A 101 15.15 3.69 -15.82
C VAL A 101 15.67 4.58 -16.95
N LYS A 102 15.35 5.89 -16.93
CA LYS A 102 15.87 6.87 -17.91
C LYS A 102 17.40 6.96 -17.87
N ASP A 103 17.98 6.97 -16.68
CA ASP A 103 19.44 7.04 -16.50
C ASP A 103 20.11 5.75 -17.01
N ILE A 104 19.54 4.58 -16.72
CA ILE A 104 20.04 3.31 -17.25
C ILE A 104 19.98 3.28 -18.77
N LEU A 105 18.87 3.73 -19.39
CA LEU A 105 18.76 3.81 -20.85
C LEU A 105 19.76 4.77 -21.48
N ALA A 106 20.17 5.84 -20.77
CA ALA A 106 21.21 6.74 -21.23
C ALA A 106 22.61 6.09 -21.19
N LEU A 107 22.87 5.26 -20.17
CA LEU A 107 24.15 4.54 -20.01
C LEU A 107 24.24 3.28 -20.87
N ALA A 108 23.11 2.61 -21.13
CA ALA A 108 23.01 1.35 -21.84
C ALA A 108 21.92 1.40 -22.94
N PRO A 109 22.05 2.22 -23.99
CA PRO A 109 21.00 2.38 -25.00
C PRO A 109 20.63 1.10 -25.77
N GLN A 110 21.51 0.09 -25.73
CA GLN A 110 21.32 -1.21 -26.38
C GLN A 110 20.43 -2.18 -25.58
N VAL A 111 20.22 -1.92 -24.29
CA VAL A 111 19.52 -2.81 -23.34
C VAL A 111 18.07 -3.08 -23.77
N THR A 112 17.58 -4.29 -23.53
CA THR A 112 16.18 -4.65 -23.74
C THR A 112 15.42 -4.50 -22.43
N VAL A 113 14.45 -3.58 -22.39
CA VAL A 113 13.55 -3.40 -21.24
C VAL A 113 12.50 -4.51 -21.26
N VAL A 114 12.43 -5.31 -20.19
CA VAL A 114 11.51 -6.43 -20.04
C VAL A 114 10.47 -6.08 -18.99
N GLY A 115 9.19 -6.32 -19.27
CA GLY A 115 8.13 -6.05 -18.30
C GLY A 115 6.77 -6.57 -18.75
N SER A 116 5.75 -6.41 -17.92
CA SER A 116 4.37 -6.68 -18.34
C SER A 116 3.94 -5.70 -19.44
N LYS A 117 2.84 -6.02 -20.13
CA LYS A 117 2.25 -5.10 -21.12
C LYS A 117 1.95 -3.72 -20.51
N VAL A 118 1.43 -3.70 -19.27
CA VAL A 118 1.06 -2.47 -18.56
C VAL A 118 2.32 -1.71 -18.13
N ALA A 119 3.34 -2.39 -17.61
CA ALA A 119 4.61 -1.78 -17.25
C ALA A 119 5.26 -1.07 -18.45
N ILE A 120 5.32 -1.76 -19.59
CA ILE A 120 5.88 -1.18 -20.81
C ILE A 120 5.07 0.05 -21.28
N GLN A 121 3.74 0.01 -21.19
CA GLN A 121 2.89 1.16 -21.53
C GLN A 121 3.20 2.36 -20.62
N PHE A 122 3.25 2.16 -19.30
CA PHE A 122 3.58 3.22 -18.34
C PHE A 122 4.98 3.79 -18.56
N LEU A 123 5.97 2.94 -18.83
CA LEU A 123 7.33 3.38 -19.11
C LEU A 123 7.44 4.18 -20.43
N GLU A 124 6.68 3.84 -21.47
CA GLU A 124 6.67 4.62 -22.71
C GLU A 124 6.12 6.04 -22.48
N ASP A 125 5.07 6.15 -21.67
CA ASP A 125 4.48 7.43 -21.28
C ASP A 125 5.44 8.27 -20.44
N TRP A 126 6.34 7.65 -19.68
CA TRP A 126 7.27 8.38 -18.81
C TRP A 126 8.62 8.68 -19.47
N VAL A 127 9.22 7.71 -20.16
CA VAL A 127 10.57 7.80 -20.73
C VAL A 127 10.63 8.79 -21.88
N HIS A 128 9.54 8.93 -22.66
CA HIS A 128 9.44 9.82 -23.84
C HIS A 128 10.56 9.63 -24.89
N GLN A 129 11.18 8.46 -24.92
CA GLN A 129 12.18 8.08 -25.92
C GLN A 129 11.98 6.61 -26.30
N PRO A 130 12.26 6.20 -27.54
CA PRO A 130 12.15 4.80 -27.93
C PRO A 130 13.25 3.97 -27.23
N PHE A 131 12.88 2.79 -26.77
CA PHE A 131 13.80 1.79 -26.22
C PHE A 131 13.43 0.40 -26.74
N LYS A 132 14.40 -0.54 -26.78
CA LYS A 132 14.09 -1.94 -27.08
C LYS A 132 13.27 -2.51 -25.94
N LYS A 133 12.19 -3.22 -26.26
CA LYS A 133 11.26 -3.72 -25.26
C LYS A 133 10.83 -5.15 -25.55
N GLN A 134 10.63 -5.92 -24.48
CA GLN A 134 10.10 -7.27 -24.51
C GLN A 134 8.97 -7.39 -23.50
N ILE A 135 7.75 -7.61 -24.00
CA ILE A 135 6.58 -7.86 -23.16
C ILE A 135 6.57 -9.34 -22.78
N VAL A 136 6.48 -9.64 -21.49
CA VAL A 136 6.39 -11.00 -20.97
C VAL A 136 4.98 -11.34 -20.47
N LYS A 137 4.65 -12.63 -20.55
CA LYS A 137 3.45 -13.26 -20.01
C LYS A 137 3.83 -14.32 -18.98
N ASN A 138 2.82 -14.83 -18.29
CA ASN A 138 3.04 -15.83 -17.25
C ASN A 138 3.66 -17.11 -17.83
N GLY A 139 4.79 -17.55 -17.29
CA GLY A 139 5.54 -18.71 -17.74
C GLY A 139 6.49 -18.45 -18.92
N ASP A 140 6.55 -17.21 -19.45
CA ASP A 140 7.59 -16.85 -20.40
C ASP A 140 8.97 -16.93 -19.73
N ARG A 141 10.00 -17.21 -20.53
CA ARG A 141 11.36 -17.40 -20.02
C ARG A 141 12.42 -16.61 -20.79
N ILE A 142 13.46 -16.19 -20.08
CA ILE A 142 14.69 -15.64 -20.64
C ILE A 142 15.87 -16.45 -20.10
N ASP A 143 16.66 -17.01 -21.00
CA ASP A 143 17.89 -17.72 -20.64
C ASP A 143 19.07 -16.75 -20.70
N LEU A 144 19.65 -16.45 -19.54
CA LEU A 144 20.84 -15.62 -19.42
C LEU A 144 22.13 -16.43 -19.62
N GLY A 145 22.06 -17.74 -19.83
CA GLY A 145 23.22 -18.63 -19.85
C GLY A 145 23.75 -18.95 -18.46
N ASN A 146 24.75 -19.83 -18.38
CA ASN A 146 25.28 -20.34 -17.10
C ASN A 146 24.19 -20.86 -16.14
N GLU A 147 23.15 -21.51 -16.69
CA GLU A 147 21.98 -22.09 -16.00
C GLU A 147 20.96 -21.07 -15.46
N HIS A 148 21.22 -19.75 -15.56
CA HIS A 148 20.27 -18.73 -15.13
C HIS A 148 19.11 -18.60 -16.12
N VAL A 149 18.05 -19.38 -15.91
CA VAL A 149 16.80 -19.29 -16.66
C VAL A 149 15.77 -18.56 -15.83
N LEU A 150 15.46 -17.33 -16.26
CA LEU A 150 14.44 -16.49 -15.64
C LEU A 150 13.06 -16.90 -16.14
N GLU A 151 12.10 -17.14 -15.24
CA GLU A 151 10.70 -17.39 -15.53
C GLU A 151 9.81 -16.30 -14.93
N PHE A 152 8.88 -15.76 -15.71
CA PHE A 152 8.04 -14.63 -15.28
C PHE A 152 6.68 -15.07 -14.76
N VAL A 153 6.27 -14.54 -13.60
CA VAL A 153 4.94 -14.73 -13.03
C VAL A 153 4.20 -13.40 -13.08
N ILE A 154 3.04 -13.37 -13.74
CA ILE A 154 2.23 -12.14 -13.79
C ILE A 154 1.49 -12.02 -12.46
N ALA A 155 1.52 -10.85 -11.82
CA ALA A 155 1.00 -10.65 -10.47
C ALA A 155 0.29 -9.28 -10.32
N PRO A 156 -0.72 -8.97 -11.17
CA PRO A 156 -1.29 -7.64 -11.27
C PRO A 156 -2.06 -7.25 -10.00
N ASN A 157 -2.07 -5.95 -9.74
CA ASN A 157 -2.67 -5.30 -8.58
C ASN A 157 -2.00 -5.72 -7.25
N LEU A 158 -0.69 -5.97 -7.28
CA LEU A 158 0.16 -6.22 -6.10
C LEU A 158 1.31 -5.20 -6.05
N HIS A 159 1.07 -3.92 -5.75
CA HIS A 159 -0.25 -3.29 -5.55
C HIS A 159 -0.76 -2.55 -6.80
N TRP A 160 0.09 -2.35 -7.81
CA TRP A 160 -0.29 -1.76 -9.11
C TRP A 160 -0.57 -2.80 -10.20
N PRO A 161 -1.31 -2.42 -11.26
CA PRO A 161 -1.72 -3.34 -12.34
C PRO A 161 -0.58 -3.94 -13.16
N ASP A 162 0.63 -3.39 -13.08
CA ASP A 162 1.77 -3.75 -13.91
C ASP A 162 2.70 -4.81 -13.31
N THR A 163 2.52 -5.15 -12.02
CA THR A 163 3.43 -6.02 -11.27
C THR A 163 3.65 -7.40 -11.91
N ILE A 164 4.93 -7.79 -11.99
CA ILE A 164 5.39 -9.15 -12.30
C ILE A 164 6.41 -9.61 -11.26
N PHE A 165 6.54 -10.93 -11.08
CA PHE A 165 7.65 -11.53 -10.38
C PHE A 165 8.58 -12.23 -11.38
N THR A 166 9.86 -12.33 -11.03
CA THR A 166 10.86 -13.02 -11.84
C THR A 166 11.48 -14.14 -11.00
N TYR A 167 11.47 -15.37 -11.48
CA TYR A 167 12.07 -16.52 -10.79
C TYR A 167 13.33 -16.98 -11.52
N ASP A 168 14.47 -17.06 -10.83
CA ASP A 168 15.69 -17.63 -11.39
C ASP A 168 15.83 -19.11 -11.01
N ALA A 169 15.76 -19.99 -12.01
CA ALA A 169 15.80 -21.44 -11.81
C ALA A 169 17.10 -21.95 -11.16
N LYS A 170 18.23 -21.29 -11.41
CA LYS A 170 19.54 -21.71 -10.89
C LYS A 170 19.66 -21.42 -9.39
N THR A 171 19.30 -20.20 -9.00
CA THR A 171 19.51 -19.70 -7.64
C THR A 171 18.29 -19.93 -6.75
N GLN A 172 17.15 -20.32 -7.33
CA GLN A 172 15.88 -20.50 -6.63
C GLN A 172 15.38 -19.21 -5.94
N ILE A 173 15.77 -18.07 -6.50
CA ILE A 173 15.37 -16.74 -6.02
C ILE A 173 14.14 -16.29 -6.81
N LEU A 174 13.11 -15.83 -6.09
CA LEU A 174 11.97 -15.13 -6.67
C LEU A 174 12.07 -13.63 -6.35
N TYR A 175 12.25 -12.79 -7.37
CA TYR A 175 12.25 -11.34 -7.27
C TYR A 175 10.82 -10.81 -7.34
N THR A 176 10.35 -10.16 -6.28
CA THR A 176 8.93 -9.82 -6.10
C THR A 176 8.62 -8.34 -5.98
N CYS A 177 9.64 -7.48 -5.99
CA CYS A 177 9.50 -6.05 -5.76
C CYS A 177 8.67 -5.81 -4.48
N ASP A 178 7.53 -5.11 -4.55
CA ASP A 178 6.72 -4.81 -3.36
C ASP A 178 6.14 -6.04 -2.66
N ALA A 179 5.78 -7.10 -3.39
CA ALA A 179 5.15 -8.24 -2.75
C ALA A 179 6.11 -8.92 -1.78
N PHE A 180 5.61 -9.24 -0.58
CA PHE A 180 6.39 -9.76 0.56
C PHE A 180 7.44 -8.79 1.12
N GLY A 181 7.46 -7.53 0.67
CA GLY A 181 8.33 -6.50 1.22
C GLY A 181 7.88 -5.99 2.59
N MET A 182 8.71 -5.11 3.15
CA MET A 182 8.41 -4.33 4.35
C MET A 182 9.24 -3.06 4.39
N HIS A 183 8.74 -2.02 5.04
CA HIS A 183 9.53 -0.80 5.27
C HIS A 183 10.33 -0.93 6.55
N TYR A 184 11.52 -1.50 6.40
CA TYR A 184 12.47 -1.69 7.48
C TYR A 184 13.89 -1.49 6.93
N CYS A 185 14.65 -0.56 7.49
CA CYS A 185 16.02 -0.28 7.07
C CYS A 185 17.00 -0.73 8.15
N ASP A 186 17.79 -1.74 7.81
CA ASP A 186 18.86 -2.22 8.67
C ASP A 186 20.05 -2.72 7.85
N ASP A 187 21.13 -3.05 8.56
CA ASP A 187 22.35 -3.57 7.94
C ASP A 187 22.22 -5.04 7.52
N HIS A 188 21.24 -5.81 8.05
CA HIS A 188 21.07 -7.21 7.66
C HIS A 188 20.46 -7.31 6.27
N THR A 189 21.00 -8.21 5.46
CA THR A 189 20.48 -8.48 4.11
C THR A 189 19.24 -9.35 4.15
N PHE A 190 19.15 -10.24 5.13
CA PHE A 190 18.14 -11.28 5.22
C PHE A 190 17.31 -11.14 6.50
N ASP A 191 16.18 -11.85 6.52
CA ASP A 191 15.20 -11.92 7.61
C ASP A 191 15.69 -12.75 8.81
N GLU A 192 16.84 -12.38 9.39
CA GLU A 192 17.49 -13.13 10.47
C GLU A 192 16.70 -13.12 11.79
N ASP A 193 16.11 -11.99 12.16
CA ASP A 193 15.32 -11.82 13.39
C ASP A 193 13.86 -11.49 13.05
N LEU A 194 13.01 -12.52 13.10
CA LEU A 194 11.60 -12.40 12.75
C LEU A 194 10.83 -11.51 13.73
N ASP A 195 11.17 -11.54 15.02
CA ASP A 195 10.46 -10.78 16.06
C ASP A 195 10.64 -9.27 15.87
N LEU A 196 11.79 -8.84 15.32
CA LEU A 196 12.06 -7.43 15.02
C LEU A 196 11.32 -6.89 13.80
N ILE A 197 11.00 -7.75 12.83
CA ILE A 197 10.49 -7.32 11.52
C ILE A 197 9.01 -7.67 11.30
N GLU A 198 8.42 -8.50 12.15
CA GLU A 198 7.07 -9.03 11.90
C GLU A 198 5.97 -7.97 11.94
N GLU A 199 6.15 -6.90 12.72
CA GLU A 199 5.22 -5.77 12.78
C GLU A 199 5.25 -4.98 11.46
N ASP A 200 6.43 -4.61 10.97
CA ASP A 200 6.60 -3.93 9.68
C ASP A 200 6.09 -4.78 8.51
N PHE A 201 6.37 -6.08 8.51
CA PHE A 201 5.87 -7.00 7.49
C PHE A 201 4.32 -7.08 7.50
N ARG A 202 3.71 -7.14 8.68
CA ARG A 202 2.25 -7.15 8.81
C ARG A 202 1.64 -5.82 8.36
N TYR A 203 2.22 -4.70 8.80
CA TYR A 203 1.73 -3.37 8.50
C TYR A 203 1.81 -3.08 6.99
N TYR A 204 2.94 -3.40 6.37
CA TYR A 204 3.14 -3.31 4.93
C TYR A 204 2.08 -4.10 4.16
N TYR A 205 1.80 -5.34 4.57
CA TYR A 205 0.73 -6.13 4.00
C TYR A 205 -0.64 -5.44 4.16
N ASP A 206 -1.00 -5.00 5.36
CA ASP A 206 -2.33 -4.41 5.62
C ASP A 206 -2.56 -3.11 4.83
N CYS A 207 -1.49 -2.37 4.53
CA CYS A 207 -1.53 -1.15 3.72
C CYS A 207 -1.60 -1.43 2.21
N LEU A 208 -0.69 -2.25 1.69
CA LEU A 208 -0.48 -2.35 0.24
C LEU A 208 -1.08 -3.61 -0.41
N MET A 209 -1.10 -4.73 0.31
CA MET A 209 -1.47 -6.04 -0.26
C MET A 209 -2.87 -6.49 0.17
N GLY A 210 -3.25 -6.18 1.40
CA GLY A 210 -4.56 -6.45 1.99
C GLY A 210 -5.72 -5.95 1.13
N PRO A 211 -5.66 -4.72 0.58
CA PRO A 211 -6.69 -4.19 -0.32
C PRO A 211 -6.96 -4.96 -1.61
N ASN A 212 -6.13 -5.94 -1.99
CA ASN A 212 -6.32 -6.79 -3.16
C ASN A 212 -6.02 -8.26 -2.80
N ALA A 213 -6.47 -8.72 -1.64
CA ALA A 213 -6.21 -10.06 -1.11
C ALA A 213 -6.50 -11.20 -2.12
N ARG A 214 -7.50 -11.07 -3.00
CA ARG A 214 -7.75 -12.09 -4.03
C ARG A 214 -6.65 -12.15 -5.09
N SER A 215 -6.06 -11.01 -5.46
CA SER A 215 -4.85 -10.98 -6.31
C SER A 215 -3.67 -11.66 -5.63
N VAL A 216 -3.49 -11.48 -4.32
CA VAL A 216 -2.44 -12.17 -3.55
C VAL A 216 -2.62 -13.69 -3.64
N LEU A 217 -3.84 -14.19 -3.41
CA LEU A 217 -4.13 -15.62 -3.53
C LEU A 217 -3.91 -16.16 -4.95
N SER A 218 -4.23 -15.38 -5.98
CA SER A 218 -3.97 -15.72 -7.38
C SER A 218 -2.47 -15.81 -7.66
N ALA A 219 -1.69 -14.84 -7.18
CA ALA A 219 -0.22 -14.85 -7.31
C ALA A 219 0.41 -16.02 -6.56
N LEU A 220 0.01 -16.28 -5.30
CA LEU A 220 0.44 -17.45 -4.53
C LEU A 220 0.11 -18.78 -5.23
N LYS A 221 -1.02 -18.86 -5.93
CA LYS A 221 -1.37 -20.04 -6.74
C LYS A 221 -0.43 -20.19 -7.93
N ARG A 222 -0.09 -19.11 -8.63
CA ARG A 222 0.89 -19.15 -9.74
C ARG A 222 2.29 -19.50 -9.24
N MET A 223 2.72 -18.91 -8.12
CA MET A 223 3.98 -19.24 -7.45
C MET A 223 4.08 -20.73 -7.10
N SER A 224 2.96 -21.38 -6.70
CA SER A 224 2.97 -22.82 -6.39
C SER A 224 3.26 -23.74 -7.59
N GLN A 225 3.28 -23.19 -8.81
CA GLN A 225 3.65 -23.91 -10.03
C GLN A 225 5.16 -23.86 -10.32
N LEU A 226 5.89 -22.96 -9.65
CA LEU A 226 7.35 -22.89 -9.75
C LEU A 226 8.00 -24.04 -8.98
N PRO A 227 9.27 -24.37 -9.29
CA PRO A 227 10.10 -25.18 -8.41
C PRO A 227 10.25 -24.54 -7.01
N ALA A 228 10.96 -25.23 -6.12
CA ALA A 228 11.20 -24.74 -4.77
C ALA A 228 11.84 -23.33 -4.79
N ILE A 229 11.24 -22.41 -4.03
CA ILE A 229 11.74 -21.05 -3.83
C ILE A 229 12.54 -21.06 -2.54
N ALA A 230 13.84 -20.82 -2.63
CA ALA A 230 14.75 -20.77 -1.49
C ALA A 230 14.84 -19.37 -0.88
N THR A 231 14.66 -18.33 -1.71
CA THR A 231 14.72 -16.93 -1.28
C THR A 231 13.67 -16.11 -2.04
N ILE A 232 13.02 -15.19 -1.35
CA ILE A 232 12.22 -14.12 -1.97
C ILE A 232 13.02 -12.82 -1.85
N ALA A 233 13.40 -12.27 -2.99
CA ALA A 233 14.14 -11.03 -3.12
C ALA A 233 13.16 -9.86 -3.29
N THR A 234 12.87 -9.21 -2.17
CA THR A 234 11.91 -8.10 -2.04
C THR A 234 12.53 -6.77 -2.48
N GLY A 235 11.69 -5.84 -2.95
CA GLY A 235 12.07 -4.48 -3.31
C GLY A 235 12.32 -3.58 -2.09
N HIS A 236 11.69 -3.90 -0.95
CA HIS A 236 11.85 -3.18 0.31
C HIS A 236 12.17 -4.13 1.47
N GLY A 237 13.07 -3.69 2.34
CA GLY A 237 13.43 -4.38 3.56
C GLY A 237 14.48 -5.47 3.37
N PRO A 238 14.64 -6.37 4.35
CA PRO A 238 15.45 -7.57 4.19
C PRO A 238 14.82 -8.53 3.17
N LEU A 239 15.68 -9.32 2.52
CA LEU A 239 15.28 -10.43 1.67
C LEU A 239 14.79 -11.59 2.54
N LEU A 240 13.78 -12.33 2.08
CA LEU A 240 13.27 -13.46 2.84
C LEU A 240 14.02 -14.72 2.44
N HIS A 241 14.78 -15.31 3.36
CA HIS A 241 15.55 -16.54 3.17
C HIS A 241 15.31 -17.53 4.31
N HIS A 242 15.33 -17.05 5.55
CA HIS A 242 15.17 -17.89 6.73
C HIS A 242 13.69 -18.24 7.00
N ASN A 243 12.76 -17.34 6.68
CA ASN A 243 11.34 -17.47 7.03
C ASN A 243 10.41 -17.49 5.80
N VAL A 244 10.90 -17.86 4.61
CA VAL A 244 10.09 -17.89 3.37
C VAL A 244 8.76 -18.63 3.54
N THR A 245 8.78 -19.82 4.16
CA THR A 245 7.57 -20.64 4.35
C THR A 245 6.59 -19.99 5.34
N GLU A 246 7.09 -19.45 6.45
CA GLU A 246 6.28 -18.79 7.47
C GLU A 246 5.63 -17.52 6.92
N LEU A 247 6.43 -16.64 6.31
CA LEU A 247 5.98 -15.33 5.82
C LEU A 247 5.02 -15.44 4.62
N THR A 248 5.27 -16.37 3.70
CA THR A 248 4.29 -16.67 2.63
C THR A 248 3.02 -17.34 3.17
N GLY A 249 3.14 -18.14 4.23
CA GLY A 249 2.02 -18.72 4.97
C GLY A 249 1.14 -17.66 5.63
N ARG A 250 1.76 -16.66 6.27
CA ARG A 250 1.08 -15.49 6.84
C ARG A 250 0.31 -14.70 5.78
N TYR A 251 0.96 -14.35 4.65
CA TYR A 251 0.28 -13.70 3.52
C TYR A 251 -0.94 -14.50 3.05
N ARG A 252 -0.80 -15.82 2.89
CA ARG A 252 -1.92 -16.69 2.50
C ARG A 252 -3.06 -16.60 3.52
N GLN A 253 -2.76 -16.78 4.80
CA GLN A 253 -3.77 -16.75 5.86
C GLN A 253 -4.51 -15.41 5.88
N TRP A 254 -3.77 -14.30 5.92
CA TRP A 254 -4.35 -12.96 5.96
C TRP A 254 -5.20 -12.67 4.73
N SER A 255 -4.78 -13.12 3.55
CA SER A 255 -5.53 -12.94 2.31
C SER A 255 -6.79 -13.82 2.26
N GLU A 256 -6.73 -15.06 2.77
CA GLU A 256 -7.90 -15.92 2.89
C GLU A 256 -8.92 -15.36 3.89
N GLU A 257 -8.49 -14.76 4.99
CA GLU A 257 -9.35 -14.09 5.96
C GLU A 257 -10.08 -12.91 5.32
N GLN A 258 -9.37 -12.05 4.59
CA GLN A 258 -9.96 -10.91 3.86
C GLN A 258 -10.91 -11.39 2.74
N ALA A 259 -10.51 -12.38 1.94
CA ALA A 259 -11.30 -12.87 0.81
C ALA A 259 -12.62 -13.54 1.23
N LYS A 260 -12.74 -13.98 2.50
CA LYS A 260 -13.97 -14.56 3.09
C LYS A 260 -14.99 -13.50 3.53
N ALA A 261 -14.66 -12.21 3.51
CA ALA A 261 -15.60 -11.17 3.92
C ALA A 261 -16.85 -11.17 3.02
N GLU A 262 -18.02 -11.13 3.64
CA GLU A 262 -19.32 -11.11 2.93
C GLU A 262 -19.58 -9.79 2.20
N THR A 263 -18.91 -8.72 2.63
CA THR A 263 -19.07 -7.37 2.13
C THR A 263 -17.77 -6.90 1.49
N THR A 264 -17.87 -6.39 0.27
CA THR A 264 -16.74 -5.84 -0.48
C THR A 264 -16.99 -4.38 -0.84
N VAL A 265 -15.97 -3.55 -0.71
CA VAL A 265 -15.91 -2.18 -1.25
C VAL A 265 -14.99 -2.16 -2.46
N ALA A 266 -15.45 -1.57 -3.56
CA ALA A 266 -14.59 -1.29 -4.71
C ALA A 266 -13.99 0.11 -4.57
N VAL A 267 -12.67 0.21 -4.64
CA VAL A 267 -11.95 1.49 -4.59
C VAL A 267 -11.35 1.76 -5.96
N PHE A 268 -11.92 2.71 -6.68
CA PHE A 268 -11.48 3.09 -8.01
C PHE A 268 -10.61 4.35 -7.93
N TYR A 269 -9.39 4.25 -8.45
CA TYR A 269 -8.38 5.31 -8.42
C TYR A 269 -7.72 5.44 -9.80
N LEU A 270 -6.83 6.42 -9.96
CA LEU A 270 -6.04 6.62 -11.16
C LEU A 270 -4.57 6.71 -10.77
N SER A 271 -3.76 5.74 -11.20
CA SER A 271 -2.33 5.80 -10.88
C SER A 271 -1.64 7.01 -11.46
N ASP A 272 -0.58 7.52 -10.83
CA ASP A 272 0.25 8.60 -11.37
C ASP A 272 -0.60 9.83 -11.83
N TYR A 273 -1.71 10.08 -11.14
CA TYR A 273 -2.58 11.24 -11.35
C TYR A 273 -2.82 11.97 -10.03
N GLY A 274 -2.06 13.06 -9.84
CA GLY A 274 -2.03 13.78 -8.57
C GLY A 274 -1.48 12.90 -7.45
N TYR A 275 -2.28 12.72 -6.41
CA TYR A 275 -2.01 11.87 -5.25
C TYR A 275 -3.02 10.73 -5.11
N SER A 276 -3.73 10.40 -6.21
CA SER A 276 -4.86 9.46 -6.16
C SER A 276 -4.49 8.09 -5.62
N ASP A 277 -3.30 7.56 -5.95
CA ASP A 277 -2.80 6.28 -5.43
C ASP A 277 -2.83 6.24 -3.90
N ARG A 278 -2.05 7.13 -3.28
CA ARG A 278 -1.84 7.20 -1.84
C ARG A 278 -3.11 7.53 -1.07
N LEU A 279 -3.92 8.45 -1.60
CA LEU A 279 -5.21 8.80 -0.98
C LEU A 279 -6.18 7.61 -1.00
N SER A 280 -6.22 6.87 -2.11
CA SER A 280 -7.07 5.69 -2.25
C SER A 280 -6.61 4.54 -1.35
N GLN A 281 -5.30 4.33 -1.21
CA GLN A 281 -4.71 3.36 -0.29
C GLN A 281 -5.04 3.70 1.17
N ALA A 282 -4.98 4.98 1.56
CA ALA A 282 -5.36 5.39 2.91
C ALA A 282 -6.84 5.09 3.22
N ILE A 283 -7.75 5.38 2.27
CA ILE A 283 -9.16 5.02 2.41
C ILE A 283 -9.33 3.49 2.46
N ALA A 284 -8.67 2.74 1.58
CA ALA A 284 -8.71 1.29 1.55
C ALA A 284 -8.26 0.66 2.87
N HIS A 285 -7.16 1.15 3.44
CA HIS A 285 -6.64 0.72 4.73
C HIS A 285 -7.66 0.98 5.86
N GLY A 286 -8.30 2.14 5.88
CA GLY A 286 -9.39 2.43 6.82
C GLY A 286 -10.56 1.44 6.71
N ILE A 287 -10.93 1.05 5.49
CA ILE A 287 -12.02 0.08 5.25
C ILE A 287 -11.60 -1.31 5.76
N THR A 288 -10.41 -1.80 5.42
CA THR A 288 -9.96 -3.16 5.78
C THR A 288 -9.85 -3.35 7.30
N LYS A 289 -9.53 -2.30 8.07
CA LYS A 289 -9.55 -2.33 9.55
C LYS A 289 -10.91 -2.70 10.15
N THR A 290 -12.01 -2.50 9.40
CA THR A 290 -13.36 -2.84 9.85
C THR A 290 -13.76 -4.30 9.54
N GLY A 291 -12.88 -5.07 8.90
CA GLY A 291 -13.16 -6.43 8.45
C GLY A 291 -14.05 -6.52 7.20
N VAL A 292 -14.21 -5.40 6.48
CA VAL A 292 -14.82 -5.33 5.15
C VAL A 292 -13.72 -5.52 4.11
N ALA A 293 -13.95 -6.39 3.12
CA ALA A 293 -12.99 -6.59 2.04
C ALA A 293 -12.93 -5.36 1.14
N VAL A 294 -11.75 -5.09 0.60
CA VAL A 294 -11.52 -4.10 -0.43
C VAL A 294 -11.05 -4.81 -1.70
N GLU A 295 -11.39 -4.23 -2.84
CA GLU A 295 -10.75 -4.50 -4.13
C GLU A 295 -10.42 -3.15 -4.77
N MET A 296 -9.13 -2.84 -4.92
CA MET A 296 -8.71 -1.62 -5.60
C MET A 296 -8.53 -1.86 -7.09
N MET A 297 -8.88 -0.85 -7.90
CA MET A 297 -8.77 -0.92 -9.35
C MET A 297 -8.33 0.42 -9.93
N ASP A 298 -7.21 0.41 -10.65
CA ASP A 298 -6.70 1.55 -11.40
C ASP A 298 -7.46 1.72 -12.72
N LEU A 299 -8.17 2.84 -12.85
CA LEU A 299 -8.97 3.18 -14.02
C LEU A 299 -8.12 3.58 -15.24
N ARG A 300 -6.79 3.79 -15.11
CA ARG A 300 -5.91 4.05 -16.26
C ARG A 300 -5.74 2.82 -17.14
N SER A 301 -5.73 1.63 -16.55
CA SER A 301 -5.48 0.36 -17.25
C SER A 301 -6.63 -0.64 -17.20
N ALA A 302 -7.69 -0.36 -16.44
CA ALA A 302 -8.80 -1.30 -16.26
C ALA A 302 -9.61 -1.55 -17.54
N ASP A 303 -10.02 -2.82 -17.73
CA ASP A 303 -11.00 -3.17 -18.74
C ASP A 303 -12.41 -2.78 -18.27
N THR A 304 -13.23 -2.24 -19.18
CA THR A 304 -14.60 -1.80 -18.87
C THR A 304 -15.50 -2.90 -18.32
N GLN A 305 -15.27 -4.15 -18.71
CA GLN A 305 -16.03 -5.30 -18.22
C GLN A 305 -15.66 -5.61 -16.77
N ASP A 306 -14.37 -5.52 -16.41
CA ASP A 306 -13.90 -5.71 -15.04
C ASP A 306 -14.43 -4.60 -14.12
N VAL A 307 -14.42 -3.35 -14.59
CA VAL A 307 -15.00 -2.20 -13.89
C VAL A 307 -16.48 -2.45 -13.60
N LYS A 308 -17.24 -2.91 -14.60
CA LYS A 308 -18.67 -3.21 -14.48
C LYS A 308 -18.92 -4.36 -13.50
N GLU A 309 -18.16 -5.45 -13.59
CA GLU A 309 -18.31 -6.62 -12.72
C GLU A 309 -18.03 -6.24 -11.27
N LEU A 310 -16.89 -5.60 -11.01
CA LEU A 310 -16.52 -5.16 -9.67
C LEU A 310 -17.55 -4.18 -9.09
N THR A 311 -18.00 -3.21 -9.90
CA THR A 311 -19.06 -2.26 -9.49
C THR A 311 -20.34 -2.99 -9.11
N SER A 312 -20.72 -4.04 -9.84
CA SER A 312 -21.99 -4.74 -9.63
C SER A 312 -22.03 -5.58 -8.36
N ILE A 313 -20.87 -6.15 -7.95
CA ILE A 313 -20.78 -7.02 -6.77
C ILE A 313 -20.48 -6.26 -5.47
N ALA A 314 -19.95 -5.03 -5.56
CA ALA A 314 -19.56 -4.25 -4.40
C ALA A 314 -20.78 -3.73 -3.62
N SER A 315 -20.67 -3.66 -2.30
CA SER A 315 -21.68 -3.03 -1.42
C SER A 315 -21.41 -1.54 -1.19
N GLY A 316 -20.16 -1.12 -1.33
CA GLY A 316 -19.74 0.27 -1.30
C GLY A 316 -18.77 0.58 -2.43
N LEU A 317 -18.73 1.85 -2.85
CA LEU A 317 -17.87 2.35 -3.91
C LEU A 317 -17.09 3.55 -3.38
N VAL A 318 -15.79 3.62 -3.66
CA VAL A 318 -14.96 4.80 -3.44
C VAL A 318 -14.39 5.21 -4.79
N ILE A 319 -14.52 6.50 -5.13
CA ILE A 319 -14.16 7.00 -6.46
C ILE A 319 -13.22 8.21 -6.35
N GLY A 320 -12.03 8.10 -6.94
CA GLY A 320 -11.14 9.25 -7.20
C GLY A 320 -11.62 10.05 -8.41
N THR A 321 -11.57 11.37 -8.32
CA THR A 321 -12.02 12.25 -9.43
C THR A 321 -11.14 12.10 -10.67
N PRO A 322 -11.73 11.95 -11.88
CA PRO A 322 -10.96 11.82 -13.12
C PRO A 322 -10.41 13.17 -13.61
N PRO A 323 -9.38 13.16 -14.49
CA PRO A 323 -8.98 14.36 -15.22
C PRO A 323 -10.06 14.86 -16.18
N ILE A 324 -10.18 16.18 -16.31
CA ILE A 324 -11.07 16.84 -17.27
C ILE A 324 -10.45 16.84 -18.67
N SER A 325 -9.12 16.98 -18.77
CA SER A 325 -8.40 17.05 -20.04
C SER A 325 -7.14 16.16 -20.06
N GLY A 326 -6.48 16.09 -21.22
CA GLY A 326 -5.28 15.28 -21.42
C GLY A 326 -5.57 13.89 -22.00
N ALA A 327 -4.49 13.14 -22.27
CA ALA A 327 -4.54 11.88 -23.02
C ALA A 327 -5.42 10.80 -22.36
N PHE A 328 -5.49 10.78 -21.02
CA PHE A 328 -6.22 9.77 -20.26
C PHE A 328 -7.65 10.17 -19.88
N ALA A 329 -8.06 11.41 -20.11
CA ALA A 329 -9.39 11.90 -19.71
C ALA A 329 -10.53 11.09 -20.33
N ALA A 330 -10.44 10.77 -21.63
CA ALA A 330 -11.47 9.99 -22.32
C ALA A 330 -11.64 8.58 -21.72
N THR A 331 -10.53 7.91 -21.43
CA THR A 331 -10.54 6.57 -20.80
C THR A 331 -11.11 6.62 -19.39
N ALA A 332 -10.64 7.56 -18.56
CA ALA A 332 -11.13 7.74 -17.19
C ALA A 332 -12.63 8.08 -17.16
N HIS A 333 -13.09 9.00 -18.01
CA HIS A 333 -14.53 9.33 -18.10
C HIS A 333 -15.37 8.16 -18.62
N THR A 334 -14.84 7.33 -19.52
CA THR A 334 -15.50 6.11 -19.97
C THR A 334 -15.66 5.13 -18.81
N ALA A 335 -14.62 4.92 -18.01
CA ALA A 335 -14.69 4.07 -16.82
C ALA A 335 -15.70 4.61 -15.79
N ILE A 336 -15.67 5.91 -15.46
CA ILE A 336 -16.65 6.54 -14.57
C ILE A 336 -18.08 6.38 -15.10
N SER A 337 -18.28 6.51 -16.42
CA SER A 337 -19.60 6.31 -17.04
C SER A 337 -20.07 4.85 -16.92
N THR A 338 -19.16 3.89 -17.08
CA THR A 338 -19.43 2.47 -16.84
C THR A 338 -19.81 2.20 -15.38
N ILE A 339 -19.10 2.81 -14.42
CA ILE A 339 -19.43 2.70 -12.99
C ILE A 339 -20.85 3.23 -12.76
N LEU A 340 -21.13 4.47 -13.17
CA LEU A 340 -22.45 5.10 -13.03
C LEU A 340 -23.57 4.20 -13.60
N ALA A 341 -23.35 3.60 -14.77
CA ALA A 341 -24.31 2.71 -15.41
C ALA A 341 -24.49 1.34 -14.71
N ALA A 342 -23.46 0.86 -14.01
CA ALA A 342 -23.47 -0.42 -13.31
C ALA A 342 -23.91 -0.33 -11.84
N THR A 343 -23.90 0.88 -11.26
CA THR A 343 -24.31 1.10 -9.87
C THR A 343 -25.79 0.81 -9.61
N ASN A 344 -26.14 0.59 -8.34
CA ASN A 344 -27.51 0.44 -7.90
C ASN A 344 -27.81 1.18 -6.57
N PRO A 345 -29.07 1.55 -6.28
CA PRO A 345 -29.41 2.39 -5.13
C PRO A 345 -29.17 1.76 -3.74
N LYS A 346 -28.87 0.46 -3.65
CA LYS A 346 -28.55 -0.19 -2.36
C LYS A 346 -27.09 0.04 -1.95
N GLN A 347 -26.26 0.53 -2.86
CA GLN A 347 -24.85 0.76 -2.61
C GLN A 347 -24.61 2.08 -1.88
N SER A 348 -23.51 2.11 -1.15
CA SER A 348 -22.99 3.36 -0.55
C SER A 348 -21.83 3.90 -1.39
N VAL A 349 -21.60 5.21 -1.37
CA VAL A 349 -20.57 5.84 -2.19
C VAL A 349 -19.77 6.89 -1.41
N GLY A 350 -18.47 6.90 -1.61
CA GLY A 350 -17.54 7.95 -1.21
C GLY A 350 -16.79 8.49 -2.42
N VAL A 351 -16.51 9.79 -2.44
CA VAL A 351 -15.77 10.43 -3.54
C VAL A 351 -14.68 11.33 -2.97
N PHE A 352 -13.49 11.28 -3.54
CA PHE A 352 -12.35 12.10 -3.13
C PHE A 352 -11.67 12.77 -4.33
N GLU A 353 -11.10 13.96 -4.12
CA GLU A 353 -10.27 14.61 -5.14
C GLU A 353 -8.92 13.91 -5.25
N SER A 354 -8.51 13.62 -6.47
CA SER A 354 -7.19 13.05 -6.79
C SER A 354 -6.04 14.01 -6.49
N GLY A 355 -6.31 15.29 -6.19
CA GLY A 355 -5.30 16.30 -5.85
C GLY A 355 -4.52 16.86 -7.05
N ALA A 356 -4.97 16.56 -8.28
CA ALA A 356 -4.46 17.17 -9.49
C ALA A 356 -5.24 18.45 -9.84
N GLY A 357 -4.56 19.46 -10.39
CA GLY A 357 -5.18 20.76 -10.70
C GLY A 357 -6.24 20.73 -11.82
N ASP A 358 -6.32 19.66 -12.59
CA ASP A 358 -7.25 19.48 -13.73
C ASP A 358 -8.23 18.32 -13.48
N SER A 359 -8.73 18.17 -12.25
CA SER A 359 -9.69 17.12 -11.88
C SER A 359 -11.14 17.59 -11.98
N GLU A 360 -12.04 16.67 -12.34
CA GLU A 360 -13.47 16.92 -12.25
C GLU A 360 -13.86 17.26 -10.80
N SER A 361 -14.83 18.16 -10.63
CA SER A 361 -15.30 18.53 -9.29
C SER A 361 -15.84 17.31 -8.53
N VAL A 362 -15.28 17.07 -7.34
CA VAL A 362 -15.74 16.03 -6.42
C VAL A 362 -17.22 16.14 -6.09
N TYR A 363 -17.74 17.36 -5.99
CA TYR A 363 -19.15 17.60 -5.70
C TYR A 363 -20.07 17.23 -6.87
N LEU A 364 -19.65 17.52 -8.11
CA LEU A 364 -20.42 17.15 -9.29
C LEU A 364 -20.48 15.63 -9.45
N LEU A 365 -19.34 14.95 -9.29
CA LEU A 365 -19.28 13.49 -9.32
C LEU A 365 -20.10 12.85 -8.19
N ALA A 366 -19.96 13.34 -6.95
CA ALA A 366 -20.76 12.86 -5.82
C ALA A 366 -22.28 13.08 -6.00
N ASN A 367 -22.68 14.21 -6.59
CA ASN A 367 -24.09 14.48 -6.88
C ASN A 367 -24.64 13.51 -7.93
N ARG A 368 -23.88 13.17 -8.98
CA ARG A 368 -24.32 12.18 -9.98
C ARG A 368 -24.66 10.82 -9.36
N PHE A 369 -23.86 10.34 -8.40
CA PHE A 369 -24.18 9.10 -7.68
C PHE A 369 -25.39 9.25 -6.74
N ARG A 370 -25.54 10.42 -6.09
CA ARG A 370 -26.71 10.70 -5.25
C ARG A 370 -28.00 10.72 -6.06
N ASP A 371 -27.98 11.28 -7.26
CA ASP A 371 -29.13 11.34 -8.18
C ASP A 371 -29.56 9.94 -8.65
N LEU A 372 -28.62 8.98 -8.67
CA LEU A 372 -28.87 7.55 -8.90
C LEU A 372 -29.36 6.80 -7.65
N GLY A 373 -29.48 7.49 -6.51
CA GLY A 373 -30.04 6.95 -5.26
C GLY A 373 -29.03 6.27 -4.34
N LEU A 374 -27.72 6.36 -4.61
CA LEU A 374 -26.70 5.81 -3.73
C LEU A 374 -26.60 6.63 -2.43
N THR A 375 -26.29 5.94 -1.33
CA THR A 375 -26.13 6.60 -0.03
C THR A 375 -24.70 7.12 0.15
N PRO A 376 -24.49 8.44 0.38
CA PRO A 376 -23.15 8.95 0.68
C PRO A 376 -22.63 8.36 1.99
N ALA A 377 -21.44 7.77 1.95
CA ALA A 377 -20.82 7.13 3.12
C ALA A 377 -20.03 8.12 3.98
N PHE A 378 -19.38 9.10 3.34
CA PHE A 378 -18.65 10.19 3.98
C PHE A 378 -18.74 11.46 3.14
N ALA A 379 -18.36 12.60 3.72
CA ALA A 379 -18.35 13.89 3.02
C ALA A 379 -17.28 13.89 1.92
N PRO A 380 -17.54 14.45 0.72
CA PRO A 380 -16.54 14.54 -0.34
C PRO A 380 -15.20 15.13 0.15
N ILE A 381 -14.11 14.40 -0.05
CA ILE A 381 -12.77 14.81 0.41
C ILE A 381 -12.16 15.73 -0.63
N LEU A 382 -11.73 16.92 -0.20
CA LEU A 382 -11.07 17.93 -1.03
C LEU A 382 -9.56 17.89 -0.81
N VAL A 383 -8.80 18.01 -1.90
CA VAL A 383 -7.33 18.02 -1.89
C VAL A 383 -6.85 19.26 -2.66
N LYS A 384 -6.71 20.37 -1.92
CA LYS A 384 -6.35 21.69 -2.47
C LYS A 384 -4.85 21.97 -2.48
N GLU A 385 -4.11 21.25 -1.65
CA GLU A 385 -2.68 21.39 -1.44
C GLU A 385 -2.07 19.99 -1.46
N THR A 386 -0.73 19.92 -1.49
CA THR A 386 -0.02 18.65 -1.31
C THR A 386 -0.52 17.96 -0.04
N PRO A 387 -0.99 16.69 -0.13
CA PRO A 387 -1.44 15.93 1.03
C PRO A 387 -0.41 15.92 2.15
N THR A 388 -0.92 15.97 3.37
CA THR A 388 -0.13 15.87 4.60
C THR A 388 -0.62 14.65 5.39
N ASP A 389 0.05 14.31 6.50
CA ASP A 389 -0.45 13.33 7.47
C ASP A 389 -1.92 13.58 7.84
N ALA A 390 -2.35 14.85 7.92
CA ALA A 390 -3.74 15.23 8.19
C ALA A 390 -4.70 14.72 7.12
N THR A 391 -4.28 14.81 5.86
CA THR A 391 -5.05 14.41 4.69
C THR A 391 -5.17 12.89 4.64
N TYR A 392 -4.08 12.17 4.84
CA TYR A 392 -4.10 10.70 4.86
C TYR A 392 -4.90 10.15 6.05
N GLN A 393 -4.79 10.80 7.21
CA GLN A 393 -5.62 10.49 8.37
C GLN A 393 -7.12 10.68 8.08
N LEU A 394 -7.50 11.79 7.43
CA LEU A 394 -8.88 12.03 7.02
C LEU A 394 -9.38 10.95 6.04
N CYS A 395 -8.54 10.54 5.10
CA CYS A 395 -8.83 9.44 4.17
C CYS A 395 -9.04 8.11 4.91
N GLU A 396 -8.18 7.77 5.86
CA GLU A 396 -8.32 6.57 6.67
C GLU A 396 -9.61 6.60 7.51
N GLU A 397 -9.91 7.73 8.17
CA GLU A 397 -11.15 7.92 8.93
C GLU A 397 -12.39 7.77 8.04
N ALA A 398 -12.39 8.34 6.83
CA ALA A 398 -13.46 8.16 5.86
C ALA A 398 -13.64 6.69 5.43
N GLY A 399 -12.54 5.95 5.28
CA GLY A 399 -12.57 4.51 5.02
C GLY A 399 -13.19 3.72 6.16
N VAL A 400 -12.81 4.02 7.40
CA VAL A 400 -13.39 3.44 8.61
C VAL A 400 -14.89 3.72 8.69
N ASP A 401 -15.33 4.95 8.44
CA ASP A 401 -16.74 5.35 8.47
C ASP A 401 -17.57 4.54 7.47
N LEU A 402 -17.07 4.38 6.24
CA LEU A 402 -17.71 3.55 5.21
C LEU A 402 -17.78 2.07 5.64
N GLY A 403 -16.68 1.51 6.15
CA GLY A 403 -16.64 0.13 6.63
C GLY A 403 -17.61 -0.14 7.79
N GLN A 404 -17.69 0.79 8.74
CA GLN A 404 -18.65 0.75 9.86
C GLN A 404 -20.09 0.88 9.39
N TRP A 405 -20.35 1.76 8.42
CA TRP A 405 -21.68 1.93 7.83
C TRP A 405 -22.17 0.61 7.21
N LEU A 406 -21.33 -0.04 6.41
CA LEU A 406 -21.68 -1.28 5.73
C LEU A 406 -21.81 -2.48 6.68
N SER A 407 -21.03 -2.51 7.77
CA SER A 407 -21.06 -3.60 8.76
C SER A 407 -22.12 -3.40 9.87
N ARG A 408 -22.79 -2.25 9.92
CA ARG A 408 -23.70 -1.84 11.01
C ARG A 408 -24.73 -2.91 11.37
N ASP A 409 -25.42 -3.46 10.38
CA ASP A 409 -26.51 -4.41 10.61
C ASP A 409 -26.00 -5.75 11.15
N ARG A 410 -24.80 -6.17 10.73
CA ARG A 410 -24.11 -7.35 11.27
C ARG A 410 -23.70 -7.12 12.72
N THR A 411 -23.10 -5.97 13.02
CA THR A 411 -22.68 -5.59 14.38
C THR A 411 -23.88 -5.52 15.34
N ILE A 412 -25.02 -4.98 14.89
CA ILE A 412 -26.26 -4.97 15.68
C ILE A 412 -26.77 -6.39 15.93
N LYS A 413 -26.75 -7.28 14.93
CA LYS A 413 -27.16 -8.69 15.10
C LYS A 413 -26.25 -9.45 16.07
N GLN A 414 -24.93 -9.27 15.97
CA GLN A 414 -23.96 -9.87 16.90
C GLN A 414 -24.13 -9.35 18.33
N SER A 415 -24.30 -8.03 18.50
CA SER A 415 -24.54 -7.43 19.83
C SER A 415 -25.83 -7.97 20.47
N LYS A 416 -26.91 -8.16 19.70
CA LYS A 416 -28.14 -8.79 20.19
C LYS A 416 -28.02 -10.29 20.51
N SER A 417 -26.96 -10.95 20.05
CA SER A 417 -26.69 -12.37 20.30
C SER A 417 -25.84 -12.63 21.55
N LEU A 418 -25.25 -11.58 22.14
CA LEU A 418 -24.55 -11.66 23.41
C LEU A 418 -25.56 -11.84 24.55
N ASP A 419 -25.21 -12.67 25.54
CA ASP A 419 -26.03 -12.84 26.75
C ASP A 419 -26.16 -11.48 27.46
N ASN A 420 -27.39 -11.02 27.62
CA ASN A 420 -27.73 -9.75 28.27
C ASN A 420 -27.24 -9.70 29.73
N ASP A 421 -27.12 -10.86 30.39
CA ASP A 421 -26.58 -10.93 31.74
C ASP A 421 -25.05 -10.82 31.76
N LEU A 422 -24.36 -11.30 30.71
CA LEU A 422 -22.92 -11.07 30.51
C LEU A 422 -22.63 -9.60 30.22
N GLU A 423 -23.41 -8.95 29.34
CA GLU A 423 -23.25 -7.52 29.03
C GLU A 423 -23.47 -6.64 30.28
N LYS A 424 -24.49 -6.94 31.08
CA LYS A 424 -24.71 -6.27 32.37
C LYS A 424 -23.60 -6.55 33.38
N ALA A 425 -23.07 -7.77 33.44
CA ALA A 425 -21.96 -8.12 34.32
C ALA A 425 -20.69 -7.36 33.93
N LEU A 426 -20.33 -7.33 32.63
CA LEU A 426 -19.20 -6.57 32.11
C LEU A 426 -19.39 -5.06 32.30
N GLY A 427 -20.60 -4.53 32.11
CA GLY A 427 -20.92 -3.12 32.38
C GLY A 427 -20.75 -2.71 33.85
N ARG A 428 -20.83 -3.67 34.79
CA ARG A 428 -20.54 -3.45 36.21
C ARG A 428 -19.06 -3.50 36.56
N LEU A 429 -18.22 -4.00 35.65
CA LEU A 429 -16.75 -3.99 35.78
C LEU A 429 -16.12 -2.66 35.32
N SER A 430 -16.92 -1.73 34.77
CA SER A 430 -16.43 -0.45 34.23
C SER A 430 -15.68 0.38 35.28
N SER A 431 -14.39 0.62 35.00
CA SER A 431 -13.55 1.60 35.68
C SER A 431 -13.50 2.88 34.86
N GLY A 432 -14.35 3.87 35.16
CA GLY A 432 -14.32 5.20 34.53
C GLY A 432 -14.66 5.23 33.03
N LEU A 433 -14.95 6.43 32.52
CA LEU A 433 -15.11 6.69 31.09
C LEU A 433 -14.03 7.67 30.66
N TYR A 434 -13.34 7.36 29.56
CA TYR A 434 -12.21 8.17 29.13
C TYR A 434 -12.29 8.52 27.66
N ILE A 435 -11.71 9.66 27.30
CA ILE A 435 -11.51 10.08 25.92
C ILE A 435 -10.02 10.31 25.72
N VAL A 436 -9.44 9.60 24.76
CA VAL A 436 -8.08 9.87 24.29
C VAL A 436 -8.18 10.94 23.22
N THR A 437 -7.43 12.02 23.37
CA THR A 437 -7.31 13.09 22.37
C THR A 437 -5.85 13.29 22.02
N THR A 438 -5.55 13.43 20.74
CA THR A 438 -4.21 13.66 20.21
C THR A 438 -4.17 14.96 19.43
N HIS A 439 -3.02 15.63 19.44
CA HIS A 439 -2.76 16.80 18.60
C HIS A 439 -1.29 16.79 18.15
N LYS A 440 -1.06 16.66 16.85
CA LYS A 440 0.29 16.63 16.25
C LYS A 440 0.31 17.51 15.00
N GLY A 441 1.12 18.56 15.02
CA GLY A 441 1.14 19.57 13.94
C GLY A 441 -0.24 20.22 13.78
N ASN A 442 -0.87 20.00 12.62
CA ASN A 442 -2.23 20.47 12.31
C ASN A 442 -3.31 19.38 12.43
N VAL A 443 -2.95 18.18 12.90
CA VAL A 443 -3.85 17.02 13.02
C VAL A 443 -4.36 16.91 14.45
N SER A 444 -5.67 16.77 14.62
CA SER A 444 -6.30 16.46 15.91
C SER A 444 -7.23 15.27 15.74
N SER A 445 -7.18 14.31 16.65
CA SER A 445 -8.12 13.19 16.68
C SER A 445 -8.57 12.90 18.11
N ALA A 446 -9.71 12.26 18.25
CA ALA A 446 -10.32 11.96 19.54
C ALA A 446 -11.16 10.68 19.48
N MET A 447 -11.07 9.84 20.51
CA MET A 447 -11.90 8.64 20.63
C MET A 447 -12.23 8.30 22.09
N VAL A 448 -13.29 7.53 22.28
CA VAL A 448 -13.61 6.91 23.58
C VAL A 448 -12.70 5.71 23.79
N ALA A 449 -12.02 5.65 24.94
CA ALA A 449 -11.29 4.45 25.35
C ALA A 449 -12.24 3.42 25.97
N SER A 450 -12.04 2.14 25.63
CA SER A 450 -12.82 1.03 26.18
C SER A 450 -12.50 0.79 27.65
N TRP A 451 -11.22 0.90 28.05
CA TRP A 451 -10.80 0.95 29.45
C TRP A 451 -9.42 1.60 29.57
N VAL A 452 -9.08 2.06 30.78
CA VAL A 452 -7.75 2.54 31.14
C VAL A 452 -7.36 1.94 32.49
N ALA A 453 -6.15 1.41 32.59
CA ALA A 453 -5.58 0.97 33.87
C ALA A 453 -4.14 1.45 34.02
N GLN A 454 -3.69 1.51 35.26
CA GLN A 454 -2.30 1.78 35.57
C GLN A 454 -1.44 0.56 35.24
N ALA A 455 -0.38 0.76 34.44
CA ALA A 455 0.52 -0.29 33.99
C ALA A 455 1.82 -0.35 34.81
N SER A 456 2.32 0.78 35.28
CA SER A 456 3.54 0.83 36.10
C SER A 456 3.59 2.05 37.01
N PHE A 457 4.29 1.91 38.14
CA PHE A 457 4.60 3.00 39.07
C PHE A 457 5.99 3.60 38.83
N LYS A 458 6.88 2.87 38.15
CA LYS A 458 8.24 3.33 37.82
C LYS A 458 8.79 2.60 36.59
N PRO A 459 8.94 3.27 35.44
CA PRO A 459 8.40 4.60 35.14
C PRO A 459 6.87 4.61 35.27
N LEU A 460 6.27 5.78 35.46
CA LEU A 460 4.81 5.88 35.45
C LEU A 460 4.28 5.43 34.09
N GLY A 461 3.31 4.51 34.09
CA GLY A 461 2.74 3.97 32.86
C GLY A 461 1.26 3.64 33.02
N ILE A 462 0.53 3.74 31.92
CA ILE A 462 -0.88 3.34 31.80
C ILE A 462 -1.03 2.43 30.57
N THR A 463 -2.05 1.57 30.61
CA THR A 463 -2.54 0.83 29.45
C THR A 463 -3.91 1.35 29.10
N VAL A 464 -4.14 1.58 27.81
CA VAL A 464 -5.40 2.09 27.27
C VAL A 464 -5.87 1.09 26.22
N ALA A 465 -7.09 0.57 26.35
CA ALA A 465 -7.69 -0.25 25.32
C ALA A 465 -8.66 0.56 24.49
N VAL A 466 -8.58 0.36 23.19
CA VAL A 466 -9.25 1.17 22.17
C VAL A 466 -9.80 0.23 21.11
N ALA A 467 -10.89 0.63 20.46
CA ALA A 467 -11.46 -0.18 19.39
C ALA A 467 -10.57 -0.09 18.14
N LYS A 468 -10.33 -1.23 17.47
CA LYS A 468 -9.44 -1.33 16.29
C LYS A 468 -9.93 -0.54 15.07
N ASP A 469 -11.22 -0.23 15.04
CA ASP A 469 -11.90 0.51 13.98
C ASP A 469 -11.86 2.03 14.22
N ARG A 470 -10.76 2.55 14.78
CA ARG A 470 -10.53 3.97 15.02
C ARG A 470 -9.12 4.34 14.60
N ALA A 471 -8.98 5.33 13.73
CA ALA A 471 -7.73 5.69 13.07
C ALA A 471 -6.72 6.49 13.93
N ILE A 472 -6.92 6.63 15.25
CA ILE A 472 -6.05 7.48 16.10
C ILE A 472 -4.72 6.82 16.50
N GLU A 473 -4.55 5.53 16.24
CA GLU A 473 -3.30 4.78 16.49
C GLU A 473 -2.09 5.46 15.85
N SER A 474 -2.28 5.99 14.63
CA SER A 474 -1.26 6.73 13.89
C SER A 474 -0.75 7.98 14.63
N LEU A 475 -1.46 8.46 15.65
CA LEU A 475 -1.11 9.65 16.45
C LEU A 475 -0.63 9.30 17.86
N LEU A 476 -0.40 8.01 18.14
CA LEU A 476 -0.07 7.47 19.45
C LEU A 476 1.24 6.65 19.47
N HIS A 477 2.18 6.92 18.57
CA HIS A 477 3.47 6.24 18.53
C HIS A 477 4.39 6.65 19.70
N VAL A 478 5.47 5.89 19.91
CA VAL A 478 6.47 6.18 20.95
C VAL A 478 7.06 7.57 20.74
N GLY A 479 6.94 8.43 21.75
CA GLY A 479 7.40 9.82 21.71
C GLY A 479 6.30 10.85 21.43
N ASP A 480 5.13 10.42 20.94
CA ASP A 480 3.98 11.30 20.74
C ASP A 480 3.31 11.69 22.06
N ARG A 481 2.61 12.83 22.02
CA ARG A 481 1.85 13.36 23.16
C ARG A 481 0.36 13.18 22.93
N PHE A 482 -0.31 12.65 23.93
CA PHE A 482 -1.76 12.55 23.98
C PHE A 482 -2.29 13.06 25.32
N VAL A 483 -3.59 13.36 25.34
CA VAL A 483 -4.32 13.70 26.56
C VAL A 483 -5.35 12.62 26.80
N LEU A 484 -5.32 12.06 28.00
CA LEU A 484 -6.36 11.17 28.49
C LEU A 484 -7.34 11.98 29.35
N ASN A 485 -8.53 12.21 28.82
CA ASN A 485 -9.59 12.93 29.51
C ASN A 485 -10.43 11.95 30.33
N VAL A 486 -10.44 12.12 31.65
CA VAL A 486 -11.32 11.37 32.56
C VAL A 486 -12.67 12.07 32.60
N LEU A 487 -13.74 11.41 32.16
CA LEU A 487 -15.06 12.01 32.13
C LEU A 487 -15.71 12.00 33.52
N GLU A 488 -16.34 13.12 33.84
CA GLU A 488 -17.04 13.32 35.12
C GLU A 488 -18.21 12.34 35.27
N ALA A 489 -18.26 11.65 36.42
CA ALA A 489 -19.35 10.77 36.77
C ALA A 489 -20.69 11.54 36.78
N GLY A 490 -21.70 11.02 36.09
CA GLY A 490 -23.02 11.64 35.98
C GLY A 490 -23.14 12.76 34.93
N ASN A 491 -22.04 13.26 34.35
CA ASN A 491 -22.06 14.36 33.36
C ASN A 491 -21.31 14.03 32.04
N TYR A 492 -21.13 12.74 31.75
CA TYR A 492 -20.37 12.29 30.58
C TYR A 492 -21.21 12.11 29.31
N HIS A 493 -22.54 11.97 29.41
CA HIS A 493 -23.39 11.48 28.32
C HIS A 493 -23.32 12.31 27.02
N LYS A 494 -23.20 13.64 27.13
CA LYS A 494 -23.13 14.53 25.95
C LYS A 494 -21.80 14.40 25.22
N LEU A 495 -20.70 14.41 25.97
CA LEU A 495 -19.35 14.22 25.43
C LEU A 495 -19.23 12.81 24.85
N MET A 496 -19.64 11.80 25.61
CA MET A 496 -19.67 10.42 25.15
C MET A 496 -20.46 10.28 23.84
N LYS A 497 -21.67 10.84 23.73
CA LYS A 497 -22.42 10.85 22.45
C LYS A 497 -21.70 11.58 21.32
N HIS A 498 -20.97 12.66 21.60
CA HIS A 498 -20.23 13.39 20.58
C HIS A 498 -19.07 12.55 20.02
N PHE A 499 -18.30 11.88 20.88
CA PHE A 499 -17.16 11.05 20.48
C PHE A 499 -17.51 9.58 20.19
N LEU A 500 -18.74 9.16 20.49
CA LEU A 500 -19.34 7.90 20.02
C LEU A 500 -20.13 8.08 18.72
N LYS A 501 -20.31 9.29 18.20
CA LYS A 501 -20.91 9.47 16.88
C LYS A 501 -20.04 8.72 15.88
N ARG A 502 -20.63 7.63 15.39
CA ARG A 502 -20.19 6.81 14.28
C ARG A 502 -20.60 7.49 12.98
#